data_AF-A0A3A6KMT4-F1
#
_entry.id   AF-A0A3A6KMT4-F1
#
_cell.length_a   1.000
_cell.length_b   1.000
_cell.length_c   1.000
_cell.angle_alpha   90.00
_cell.angle_beta   90.00
_cell.angle_gamma   90.00
#
_symmetry.space_group_name_H-M   'P 1'
#
loop_
_entity.id
_entity.type
_entity.pdbx_description
1 polymer ?
#
loop_
_entity_poly.entity_id
_entity_poly.type
_entity_poly.pdbx_seq_one_letter_code
_entity_poly.pdbx_strand_id
1 'polypeptide(L)'
;MNRIKYAEQLYALISMCLGCAFIVFGLLSFIGILQPTSTSIVQSQRNIGIVFSVLGVAFLIAQAIFTALASAKKKSYYELISNGIKVNGIVEKVYMQKFLQYGKKSPYRVLYSYTYGGKIYHHKSHLLWDKPYMKETDSIAVYINDSEKSAIQL
;
A
#
# COMPACT_ATOMS: atom_id res chain seq x y z
N MET A 1 1.36 -0.37 -16.86
CA MET A 1 0.83 -0.10 -15.50
C MET A 1 1.98 0.39 -14.62
N ASN A 2 1.83 1.55 -13.96
CA ASN A 2 2.86 2.09 -13.08
C ASN A 2 3.21 1.07 -11.99
N ARG A 3 4.49 0.76 -11.79
CA ARG A 3 4.92 -0.20 -10.76
C ARG A 3 4.44 0.29 -9.37
N ILE A 4 3.86 -0.61 -8.58
CA ILE A 4 3.27 -0.34 -7.27
C ILE A 4 4.34 0.20 -6.31
N LYS A 5 4.42 1.50 -6.07
CA LYS A 5 5.49 2.05 -5.21
C LYS A 5 5.19 1.89 -3.72
N TYR A 6 3.92 1.70 -3.36
CA TYR A 6 3.44 1.69 -1.99
C TYR A 6 2.50 0.50 -1.76
N ALA A 7 2.60 -0.16 -0.61
CA ALA A 7 1.77 -1.31 -0.28
C ALA A 7 0.27 -0.94 -0.27
N GLU A 8 -0.04 0.30 0.05
CA GLU A 8 -1.37 0.88 0.02
C GLU A 8 -2.01 0.82 -1.38
N GLN A 9 -1.23 0.92 -2.45
CA GLN A 9 -1.76 0.75 -3.81
C GLN A 9 -2.17 -0.70 -4.08
N LEU A 10 -1.46 -1.67 -3.51
CA LEU A 10 -1.84 -3.08 -3.60
C LEU A 10 -3.12 -3.35 -2.79
N TYR A 11 -3.21 -2.81 -1.57
CA TYR A 11 -4.41 -2.94 -0.75
C TYR A 11 -5.61 -2.26 -1.39
N ALA A 12 -5.43 -1.08 -2.00
CA ALA A 12 -6.47 -0.41 -2.77
C ALA A 12 -6.99 -1.30 -3.92
N LEU A 13 -6.08 -1.96 -4.66
CA LEU A 13 -6.46 -2.86 -5.75
C LEU A 13 -7.22 -4.10 -5.23
N ILE A 14 -6.73 -4.75 -4.17
CA ILE A 14 -7.41 -5.91 -3.57
C ILE A 14 -8.81 -5.52 -3.09
N SER A 15 -8.90 -4.39 -2.38
CA SER A 15 -10.16 -3.88 -1.85
C SER A 15 -11.14 -3.49 -2.97
N MET A 16 -10.63 -2.95 -4.09
CA MET A 16 -11.43 -2.69 -5.29
C MET A 16 -12.03 -3.99 -5.84
N CYS A 17 -11.19 -5.01 -6.08
CA CYS A 17 -11.64 -6.29 -6.63
C CYS A 17 -12.68 -6.97 -5.72
N LEU A 18 -12.43 -7.00 -4.41
CA LEU A 18 -13.37 -7.56 -3.43
C LEU A 18 -14.68 -6.77 -3.41
N GLY A 19 -14.59 -5.43 -3.34
CA GLY A 19 -15.77 -4.55 -3.34
C GLY A 19 -16.65 -4.78 -4.56
N CYS A 20 -16.07 -4.80 -5.76
CA CYS A 20 -16.80 -5.09 -6.99
C CYS A 20 -17.44 -6.49 -6.97
N ALA A 21 -16.70 -7.52 -6.54
CA ALA A 21 -17.23 -8.89 -6.46
C ALA A 21 -18.43 -8.99 -5.50
N PHE A 22 -18.35 -8.36 -4.33
CA PHE A 22 -19.45 -8.34 -3.37
C PHE A 22 -20.67 -7.58 -3.87
N ILE A 23 -20.49 -6.46 -4.58
CA ILE A 23 -21.60 -5.75 -5.22
C ILE A 23 -22.27 -6.64 -6.28
N VAL A 24 -21.49 -7.32 -7.12
CA VAL A 24 -22.03 -8.26 -8.12
C VAL A 24 -22.81 -9.39 -7.45
N PHE A 25 -22.30 -9.99 -6.37
CA PHE A 25 -23.04 -11.01 -5.63
C PHE A 25 -24.31 -10.47 -4.97
N GLY A 26 -24.28 -9.24 -4.45
CA GLY A 26 -25.47 -8.56 -3.94
C GLY A 26 -26.56 -8.43 -5.01
N LEU A 27 -26.19 -7.95 -6.20
CA LEU A 27 -27.11 -7.82 -7.35
C LEU A 27 -27.65 -9.18 -7.81
N LEU A 28 -26.80 -10.20 -7.94
CA LEU A 28 -27.21 -11.56 -8.29
C LEU A 28 -28.19 -12.16 -7.26
N SER A 29 -28.02 -11.83 -5.97
CA SER A 29 -28.97 -12.20 -4.93
C SER A 29 -30.32 -11.50 -5.10
N PHE A 30 -30.33 -10.21 -5.44
CA PHE A 30 -31.60 -9.51 -5.68
C PHE A 30 -32.35 -10.02 -6.93
N ILE A 31 -31.63 -10.49 -7.95
CA ILE A 31 -32.21 -11.07 -9.17
C ILE A 31 -32.73 -12.52 -8.94
N GLY A 32 -32.37 -13.16 -7.83
CA GLY A 32 -32.83 -14.52 -7.50
C GLY A 32 -31.97 -15.66 -8.04
N ILE A 33 -30.77 -15.33 -8.50
CA ILE A 33 -29.76 -16.31 -8.94
C ILE A 33 -29.08 -16.95 -7.71
N LEU A 34 -28.77 -16.14 -6.68
CA LEU A 34 -28.22 -16.60 -5.41
C LEU A 34 -29.37 -16.87 -4.43
N GLN A 35 -29.61 -18.13 -4.12
CA GLN A 35 -30.64 -18.56 -3.15
C GLN A 35 -30.00 -19.01 -1.83
N PRO A 36 -30.66 -18.75 -0.68
CA PRO A 36 -30.20 -19.22 0.62
C PRO A 36 -30.18 -20.75 0.66
N THR A 37 -29.04 -21.33 1.01
CA THR A 37 -28.93 -22.77 1.28
C THR A 37 -29.51 -23.07 2.67
N SER A 38 -30.00 -24.29 2.88
CA SER A 38 -30.65 -24.74 4.14
C SER A 38 -29.79 -24.56 5.39
N THR A 39 -28.47 -24.46 5.23
CA THR A 39 -27.47 -24.25 6.31
C THR A 39 -27.03 -22.78 6.47
N SER A 40 -27.61 -21.85 5.69
CA SER A 40 -27.24 -20.43 5.76
C SER A 40 -27.88 -19.74 6.96
N ILE A 41 -27.10 -18.87 7.63
CA ILE A 41 -27.56 -18.04 8.76
C ILE A 41 -28.63 -17.04 8.31
N VAL A 42 -28.57 -16.58 7.05
CA VAL A 42 -29.48 -15.60 6.49
C VAL A 42 -30.47 -16.30 5.55
N GLN A 43 -31.64 -16.63 6.06
CA GLN A 43 -32.63 -17.43 5.35
C GLN A 43 -33.44 -16.65 4.28
N SER A 44 -33.29 -15.33 4.20
CA SER A 44 -33.96 -14.53 3.17
C SER A 44 -32.97 -14.05 2.10
N GLN A 45 -33.31 -14.31 0.85
CA GLN A 45 -32.54 -13.89 -0.33
C GLN A 45 -32.30 -12.37 -0.36
N ARG A 46 -33.29 -11.58 0.08
CA ARG A 46 -33.16 -10.12 0.17
C ARG A 46 -32.10 -9.72 1.21
N ASN A 47 -32.07 -10.37 2.38
CA ASN A 47 -31.09 -10.05 3.41
C ASN A 47 -29.67 -10.46 2.99
N ILE A 48 -29.50 -11.57 2.26
CA ILE A 48 -28.21 -11.94 1.66
C ILE A 48 -27.72 -10.83 0.70
N GLY A 49 -28.61 -10.35 -0.18
CA GLY A 49 -28.29 -9.28 -1.12
C GLY A 49 -27.86 -8.00 -0.40
N ILE A 50 -28.56 -7.62 0.67
CA ILE A 50 -28.22 -6.44 1.49
C ILE A 50 -26.85 -6.62 2.14
N VAL A 51 -26.58 -7.77 2.77
CA VAL A 51 -25.30 -8.04 3.44
C VAL A 51 -24.13 -7.94 2.45
N PHE A 52 -24.23 -8.60 1.30
CA PHE A 52 -23.19 -8.51 0.27
C PHE A 52 -23.02 -7.09 -0.27
N SER A 53 -24.11 -6.35 -0.45
CA SER A 53 -24.04 -4.97 -0.92
C SER A 53 -23.35 -4.05 0.10
N VAL A 54 -23.70 -4.18 1.39
CA VAL A 54 -23.08 -3.41 2.48
C VAL A 54 -21.59 -3.71 2.59
N LEU A 55 -21.22 -5.00 2.55
CA LEU A 55 -19.80 -5.41 2.53
C LEU A 55 -19.07 -4.84 1.30
N GLY A 56 -19.70 -4.89 0.13
CA GLY A 56 -19.15 -4.33 -1.10
C GLY A 56 -18.85 -2.84 -0.98
N VAL A 57 -19.81 -2.06 -0.48
CA VAL A 57 -19.61 -0.62 -0.23
C VAL A 57 -18.50 -0.37 0.79
N ALA A 58 -18.44 -1.15 1.87
CA ALA A 58 -17.37 -1.02 2.88
C ALA A 58 -15.97 -1.23 2.27
N PHE A 59 -15.80 -2.24 1.40
CA PHE A 59 -14.53 -2.46 0.69
C PHE A 59 -14.20 -1.34 -0.31
N LEU A 60 -15.19 -0.72 -0.95
CA LEU A 60 -14.95 0.45 -1.81
C LEU A 60 -14.53 1.69 -1.01
N ILE A 61 -15.09 1.89 0.19
CA ILE A 61 -14.64 2.95 1.11
C ILE A 61 -13.18 2.71 1.53
N ALA A 62 -12.83 1.48 1.91
CA ALA A 62 -11.45 1.12 2.24
C ALA A 62 -10.50 1.35 1.06
N GLN A 63 -10.92 1.04 -0.18
CA GLN A 63 -10.16 1.33 -1.40
C GLN A 63 -9.87 2.83 -1.55
N ALA A 64 -10.87 3.69 -1.34
CA ALA A 64 -10.68 5.14 -1.41
C ALA A 64 -9.65 5.64 -0.38
N ILE A 65 -9.72 5.15 0.86
CA ILE A 65 -8.77 5.50 1.93
C ILE A 65 -7.35 5.08 1.55
N PHE A 66 -7.14 3.83 1.11
CA PHE A 66 -5.81 3.36 0.71
C PHE A 66 -5.25 4.15 -0.48
N THR A 67 -6.11 4.53 -1.43
CA THR A 67 -5.73 5.34 -2.59
C THR A 67 -5.30 6.75 -2.17
N ALA A 68 -6.02 7.37 -1.23
CA ALA A 68 -5.68 8.67 -0.68
C ALA A 68 -4.32 8.62 0.06
N LEU A 69 -4.11 7.60 0.91
CA LEU A 69 -2.84 7.40 1.61
C LEU A 69 -1.65 7.20 0.65
N ALA A 70 -1.82 6.36 -0.37
CA ALA A 70 -0.79 6.16 -1.39
C ALA A 70 -0.45 7.45 -2.13
N SER A 71 -1.48 8.25 -2.45
CA SER A 71 -1.31 9.53 -3.15
C SER A 71 -0.61 10.57 -2.28
N ALA A 72 -0.96 10.66 -1.00
CA ALA A 72 -0.29 11.51 -0.03
C ALA A 72 1.20 11.15 0.13
N LYS A 73 1.52 9.85 0.22
CA LYS A 73 2.92 9.37 0.27
C LYS A 73 3.69 9.71 -1.00
N LYS A 74 3.06 9.51 -2.17
CA LYS A 74 3.65 9.86 -3.47
C LYS A 74 3.95 11.36 -3.58
N LYS A 75 3.00 12.21 -3.18
CA LYS A 75 3.16 13.66 -3.17
C LYS A 75 4.31 14.07 -2.24
N SER A 76 4.29 13.59 -0.99
CA SER A 76 5.33 13.87 -0.01
C SER A 76 6.72 13.42 -0.48
N TYR A 77 6.81 12.28 -1.18
CA TYR A 77 8.08 11.83 -1.77
C TYR A 77 8.62 12.82 -2.79
N TYR A 78 7.80 13.27 -3.74
CA TYR A 78 8.26 14.22 -4.76
C TYR A 78 8.65 15.57 -4.16
N GLU A 79 7.90 16.06 -3.18
CA GLU A 79 8.24 17.29 -2.45
C GLU A 79 9.57 17.18 -1.71
N LEU A 80 9.85 16.03 -1.09
CA LEU A 80 11.12 15.77 -0.42
C LEU A 80 12.27 15.73 -1.43
N ILE A 81 12.12 15.01 -2.54
CA ILE A 81 13.17 14.92 -3.56
C ILE A 81 13.45 16.27 -4.23
N SER A 82 12.43 17.12 -4.42
CA SER A 82 12.60 18.41 -5.10
C SER A 82 13.09 19.53 -4.17
N ASN A 83 12.54 19.60 -2.95
CA ASN A 83 12.70 20.76 -2.06
C ASN A 83 13.36 20.40 -0.72
N GLY A 84 13.58 19.11 -0.45
CA GLY A 84 14.14 18.64 0.81
C GLY A 84 15.61 19.00 0.97
N ILE A 85 16.03 19.13 2.23
CA ILE A 85 17.43 19.31 2.59
C ILE A 85 18.14 17.97 2.36
N LYS A 86 19.22 18.00 1.58
CA LYS A 86 20.03 16.81 1.32
C LYS A 86 21.00 16.58 2.48
N VAL A 87 20.93 15.39 3.09
CA VAL A 87 21.83 14.93 4.13
C VAL A 87 22.42 13.56 3.76
N ASN A 88 23.57 13.23 4.34
CA ASN A 88 24.17 11.91 4.17
C ASN A 88 23.49 10.92 5.11
N GLY A 89 23.04 9.80 4.56
CA GLY A 89 22.56 8.64 5.30
C GLY A 89 23.42 7.41 5.04
N ILE A 90 23.15 6.35 5.80
CA ILE A 90 23.80 5.06 5.71
C ILE A 90 22.73 4.00 5.49
N VAL A 91 22.98 3.08 4.56
CA VAL A 91 22.14 1.89 4.36
C VAL A 91 22.38 0.92 5.50
N GLU A 92 21.34 0.62 6.27
CA GLU A 92 21.41 -0.36 7.36
C GLU A 92 21.18 -1.76 6.83
N LYS A 93 20.18 -1.92 5.96
CA LYS A 93 19.76 -3.23 5.46
C LYS A 93 19.01 -3.11 4.15
N VAL A 94 19.34 -3.98 3.21
CA VAL A 94 18.54 -4.20 2.00
C VAL A 94 17.90 -5.59 2.10
N TYR A 95 16.57 -5.64 2.10
CA TYR A 95 15.85 -6.91 2.28
C TYR A 95 14.66 -7.02 1.34
N MET A 96 14.35 -8.26 0.95
CA MET A 96 13.19 -8.59 0.13
C MET A 96 11.98 -8.86 1.02
N GLN A 97 10.84 -8.23 0.72
CA GLN A 97 9.58 -8.51 1.39
C GLN A 97 8.90 -9.74 0.79
N LYS A 98 9.24 -10.93 1.30
CA LYS A 98 8.71 -12.22 0.81
C LYS A 98 7.17 -12.31 0.86
N PHE A 99 6.55 -11.69 1.87
CA PHE A 99 5.10 -11.73 2.10
C PHE A 99 4.30 -10.77 1.22
N LEU A 100 4.95 -9.77 0.64
CA LEU A 100 4.31 -8.86 -0.31
C LEU A 100 4.72 -9.31 -1.71
N GLN A 101 3.75 -9.77 -2.50
CA GLN A 101 4.00 -10.22 -3.87
C GLN A 101 3.02 -9.54 -4.81
N TYR A 102 3.53 -9.14 -5.97
CA TYR A 102 2.71 -8.65 -7.07
C TYR A 102 3.18 -9.33 -8.36
N GLY A 103 2.27 -10.09 -8.98
CA GLY A 103 2.66 -11.04 -10.02
C GLY A 103 3.60 -12.12 -9.47
N LYS A 104 4.77 -12.29 -10.09
CA LYS A 104 5.79 -13.28 -9.68
C LYS A 104 7.00 -12.66 -8.95
N LYS A 105 6.90 -11.39 -8.53
CA LYS A 105 8.00 -10.66 -7.89
C LYS A 105 7.62 -10.22 -6.48
N SER A 106 8.61 -10.23 -5.60
CA SER A 106 8.57 -9.56 -4.29
C SER A 106 9.38 -8.27 -4.37
N PRO A 107 8.92 -7.17 -3.76
CA PRO A 107 9.67 -5.94 -3.72
C PRO A 107 10.77 -6.00 -2.64
N TYR A 108 11.81 -5.23 -2.86
CA TYR A 108 12.85 -4.89 -1.91
C TYR A 108 12.50 -3.60 -1.16
N ARG A 109 13.05 -3.48 0.05
CA ARG A 109 13.09 -2.26 0.84
C ARG A 109 14.49 -2.02 1.37
N VAL A 110 14.82 -0.75 1.47
CA VAL A 110 16.05 -0.27 2.09
C VAL A 110 15.68 0.31 3.46
N LEU A 111 16.27 -0.23 4.52
CA LEU A 111 16.38 0.46 5.80
C LEU A 111 17.61 1.35 5.74
N TYR A 112 17.44 2.58 6.16
CA TYR A 112 18.51 3.54 6.21
C TYR A 112 18.37 4.41 7.45
N SER A 113 19.51 4.93 7.91
CA SER A 113 19.56 5.95 8.94
C SER A 113 20.28 7.19 8.46
N TYR A 114 19.96 8.31 9.10
CA TYR A 114 20.64 9.59 8.89
C TYR A 114 20.70 10.37 10.18
N THR A 115 21.69 11.24 10.28
CA THR A 115 21.86 12.13 11.43
C THR A 115 21.40 13.54 11.06
N TYR A 116 20.50 14.10 11.85
CA TYR A 116 20.04 15.48 11.69
C TYR A 116 19.82 16.13 13.06
N GLY A 117 20.35 17.34 13.27
CA GLY A 117 20.24 18.03 14.56
C GLY A 117 20.80 17.24 15.75
N GLY A 118 21.86 16.43 15.54
CA GLY A 118 22.47 15.60 16.58
C GLY A 118 21.69 14.32 16.94
N LYS A 119 20.58 14.02 16.26
CA LYS A 119 19.78 12.80 16.45
C LYS A 119 19.89 11.88 15.23
N ILE A 120 19.85 10.57 15.48
CA ILE A 120 19.82 9.54 14.45
C ILE A 120 18.36 9.13 14.21
N TYR A 121 17.93 9.14 12.96
CA TYR A 121 16.59 8.73 12.53
C TYR A 121 16.68 7.46 11.70
N HIS A 122 15.75 6.54 11.89
CA HIS A 122 15.69 5.26 11.18
C HIS A 122 14.43 5.20 10.31
N HIS A 123 14.60 4.98 9.01
CA HIS A 123 13.49 5.03 8.06
C HIS A 123 13.56 3.90 7.03
N LYS A 124 12.45 3.73 6.32
CA LYS A 124 12.27 2.70 5.28
C LYS A 124 11.92 3.36 3.96
N SER A 125 12.51 2.86 2.88
CA SER A 125 12.19 3.29 1.53
C SER A 125 10.76 2.90 1.11
N HIS A 126 10.32 3.49 0.00
CA HIS A 126 9.21 2.94 -0.78
C HIS A 126 9.59 1.58 -1.38
N LEU A 127 8.61 0.86 -1.94
CA LEU A 127 8.82 -0.48 -2.50
C LEU A 127 9.61 -0.43 -3.80
N LEU A 128 10.66 -1.25 -3.90
CA LEU A 128 11.52 -1.38 -5.07
C LEU A 128 11.32 -2.73 -5.73
N TRP A 129 10.88 -2.78 -6.98
CA TRP A 129 10.60 -4.05 -7.66
C TRP A 129 11.82 -4.68 -8.32
N ASP A 130 12.87 -3.90 -8.49
CA ASP A 130 14.17 -4.39 -8.91
C ASP A 130 15.11 -4.36 -7.71
N LYS A 131 16.06 -5.29 -7.66
CA LYS A 131 17.04 -5.36 -6.58
C LYS A 131 17.89 -4.08 -6.64
N PRO A 132 17.93 -3.26 -5.57
CA PRO A 132 18.77 -2.08 -5.55
C PRO A 132 20.25 -2.47 -5.55
N TYR A 133 21.10 -1.62 -6.13
CA TYR A 133 22.54 -1.83 -6.20
C TYR A 133 23.26 -1.57 -4.87
N MET A 134 22.63 -0.80 -3.98
CA MET A 134 23.12 -0.47 -2.65
C MET A 134 23.33 -1.71 -1.77
N LYS A 135 24.39 -1.66 -0.97
CA LYS A 135 24.76 -2.65 0.05
C LYS A 135 24.65 -2.03 1.44
N GLU A 136 24.66 -2.89 2.44
CA GLU A 136 24.77 -2.45 3.84
C GLU A 136 26.05 -1.62 4.01
N THR A 137 25.97 -0.57 4.82
CA THR A 137 27.01 0.45 5.07
C THR A 137 27.28 1.45 3.93
N ASP A 138 26.64 1.30 2.76
CA ASP A 138 26.78 2.28 1.69
C ASP A 138 26.22 3.65 2.12
N SER A 139 26.92 4.72 1.75
CA SER A 139 26.43 6.09 1.95
C SER A 139 25.42 6.46 0.86
N ILE A 140 24.31 7.07 1.27
CA ILE A 140 23.22 7.46 0.37
C ILE A 140 22.78 8.90 0.64
N ALA A 141 22.22 9.54 -0.39
CA ALA A 141 21.58 10.84 -0.25
C ALA A 141 20.16 10.67 0.31
N VAL A 142 19.93 11.24 1.49
CA VAL A 142 18.61 11.33 2.12
C VAL A 142 18.12 12.76 2.01
N TYR A 143 16.89 12.92 1.55
CA TYR A 143 16.20 14.20 1.46
C TYR A 143 15.20 14.29 2.61
N ILE A 144 15.35 15.31 3.44
CA ILE A 144 14.54 15.51 4.64
C ILE A 144 13.76 16.82 4.59
N ASN A 145 12.71 16.94 5.38
CA ASN A 145 12.04 18.20 5.64
C ASN A 145 11.96 18.49 7.15
N ASP A 146 11.50 19.69 7.50
CA ASP A 146 11.35 20.14 8.89
C ASP A 146 10.29 19.34 9.68
N SER A 147 9.50 18.50 9.01
CA SER A 147 8.51 17.60 9.62
C SER A 147 9.05 16.19 9.87
N GLU A 148 10.37 16.01 9.93
CA GLU A 148 11.07 14.73 10.15
C GLU A 148 10.76 13.64 9.09
N LYS A 149 10.13 14.00 7.97
CA LYS A 149 9.92 13.05 6.87
C LYS A 149 11.20 12.94 6.06
N SER A 150 11.45 11.74 5.55
CA SER A 150 12.63 11.44 4.74
C SER A 150 12.28 10.63 3.50
N ALA A 151 13.04 10.87 2.44
CA ALA A 151 13.02 10.12 1.20
C ALA A 151 14.44 9.90 0.70
N ILE A 152 14.66 8.79 0.01
CA ILE A 152 15.93 8.51 -0.65
C ILE A 152 15.69 8.44 -2.15
N GLN A 153 16.63 9.00 -2.90
CA GLN A 153 16.66 8.85 -4.35
C GLN A 153 17.35 7.51 -4.67
N LEU A 154 16.62 6.63 -5.35
CA LEU A 154 16.99 5.24 -5.63
C LEU A 154 17.04 4.99 -7.13
#